data_AF-A0A259RXN9-F1
#
_entry.id   AF-A0A259RXN9-F1
#
_cell.length_a   1.000
_cell.length_b   1.000
_cell.length_c   1.000
_cell.angle_alpha   90.00
_cell.angle_beta   90.00
_cell.angle_gamma   90.00
#
_symmetry.space_group_name_H-M   'P 1'
#
loop_
_entity.id
_entity.type
_entity.pdbx_description
1 polymer ?
#
loop_
_entity_poly.entity_id
_entity_poly.type
_entity_poly.pdbx_seq_one_letter_code
_entity_poly.pdbx_strand_id
1 'polypeptide(L)'
;MLSRADTDAFNRWDAFQRRIQRCLLGRIRMAMDVGSVGEDALPEDLSKAFGQLLLEAAQDPMFVAECIALPSENYLADQFDHDTPVEWIHHERARLRQQLAEEWESTLQLIYQSHAQDGVYRFESRAAGQRQLRRQVLSYL
;
A
#
# COMPACT_ATOMS: atom_id res chain seq x y z
N MET A 1 12.21 8.46 24.23
CA MET A 1 13.31 7.72 23.60
C MET A 1 12.69 6.80 22.57
N LEU A 2 12.94 7.02 21.27
CA LEU A 2 12.55 6.04 20.24
C LEU A 2 13.39 4.78 20.44
N SER A 3 12.74 3.63 20.55
CA SER A 3 13.42 2.36 20.74
C SER A 3 14.08 1.91 19.43
N ARG A 4 15.08 1.02 19.49
CA ARG A 4 15.71 0.44 18.28
C ARG A 4 14.69 -0.28 17.38
N ALA A 5 13.63 -0.85 17.97
CA ALA A 5 12.56 -1.51 17.23
C ALA A 5 11.70 -0.51 16.42
N ASP A 6 11.37 0.66 16.99
CA ASP A 6 10.64 1.71 16.28
C ASP A 6 11.45 2.27 15.10
N THR A 7 12.77 2.34 15.26
CA THR A 7 13.69 2.80 14.20
C THR A 7 13.68 1.84 13.01
N ASP A 8 13.68 0.53 13.30
CA ASP A 8 13.64 -0.51 12.26
C ASP A 8 12.28 -0.50 11.52
N ALA A 9 11.16 -0.41 12.25
CA ALA A 9 9.83 -0.31 11.65
C ALA A 9 9.70 0.92 10.72
N PHE A 10 10.14 2.10 11.18
CA PHE A 10 10.16 3.30 10.36
C PHE A 10 11.02 3.15 9.10
N ASN A 11 12.23 2.57 9.23
CA ASN A 11 13.11 2.35 8.08
C ASN A 11 12.50 1.41 7.05
N ARG A 12 11.81 0.34 7.49
CA ARG A 12 11.09 -0.58 6.60
C ARG A 12 9.92 0.10 5.89
N TRP A 13 9.11 0.87 6.63
CA TRP A 13 8.02 1.68 6.06
C TRP A 13 8.54 2.65 4.99
N ASP A 14 9.56 3.42 5.32
CA ASP A 14 10.14 4.43 4.44
C ASP A 14 10.79 3.78 3.19
N ALA A 15 11.44 2.62 3.36
CA ALA A 15 11.95 1.82 2.25
C ALA A 15 10.83 1.32 1.32
N PHE A 16 9.71 0.85 1.88
CA PHE A 16 8.56 0.37 1.11
C PHE A 16 7.88 1.51 0.35
N GLN A 17 7.58 2.63 1.02
CA GLN A 17 6.95 3.81 0.41
C GLN A 17 7.79 4.37 -0.75
N ARG A 18 9.11 4.54 -0.56
CA ARG A 18 10.01 4.93 -1.65
C ARG A 18 10.05 3.94 -2.80
N ARG A 19 9.87 2.64 -2.54
CA ARG A 19 9.86 1.60 -3.57
C ARG A 19 8.57 1.66 -4.39
N ILE A 20 7.41 1.80 -3.76
CA ILE A 20 6.13 2.02 -4.47
C ILE A 20 6.20 3.30 -5.30
N GLN A 21 6.63 4.41 -4.70
CA GLN A 21 6.69 5.70 -5.38
C GLN A 21 7.56 5.62 -6.65
N ARG A 22 8.77 5.05 -6.55
CA ARG A 22 9.64 4.88 -7.72
C ARG A 22 9.00 3.98 -8.79
N CYS A 23 8.32 2.92 -8.39
CA CYS A 23 7.63 2.02 -9.32
C CYS A 23 6.51 2.77 -10.06
N LEU A 24 5.64 3.48 -9.34
CA LEU A 24 4.53 4.24 -9.93
C LEU A 24 5.04 5.36 -10.84
N LEU A 25 5.98 6.19 -10.38
CA LEU A 25 6.53 7.28 -11.20
C LEU A 25 7.21 6.76 -12.48
N GLY A 26 7.92 5.64 -12.39
CA GLY A 26 8.53 4.99 -13.55
C GLY A 26 7.48 4.52 -14.56
N ARG A 27 6.43 3.84 -14.08
CA ARG A 27 5.32 3.36 -14.91
C ARG A 27 4.52 4.50 -15.54
N ILE A 28 4.22 5.56 -14.78
CA ILE A 28 3.51 6.75 -15.27
C ILE A 28 4.30 7.42 -16.40
N ARG A 29 5.60 7.64 -16.23
CA ARG A 29 6.46 8.23 -17.27
C ARG A 29 6.51 7.35 -18.52
N MET A 30 6.66 6.04 -18.35
CA MET A 30 6.62 5.10 -19.47
C MET A 30 5.29 5.15 -20.21
N ALA A 31 4.17 5.20 -19.48
CA ALA A 31 2.84 5.26 -20.08
C ALA A 31 2.60 6.57 -20.83
N MET A 32 3.14 7.69 -20.33
CA MET A 32 3.14 8.97 -21.05
C MET A 32 3.95 8.89 -22.36
N ASP A 33 5.14 8.30 -22.32
CA ASP A 33 6.04 8.22 -23.47
C ASP A 33 5.47 7.31 -24.57
N VAL A 34 4.85 6.20 -24.19
CA VAL A 34 4.28 5.21 -25.12
C VAL A 34 2.84 5.57 -25.53
N GLY A 35 2.12 6.33 -24.70
CA GLY A 35 0.70 6.64 -24.89
C GLY A 35 -0.22 5.47 -24.53
N SER A 36 0.22 4.54 -23.68
CA SER A 36 -0.59 3.42 -23.19
C SER A 36 -0.10 2.90 -21.84
N VAL A 37 -1.01 2.38 -21.03
CA VAL A 37 -0.70 1.67 -19.77
C VAL A 37 0.09 0.40 -20.11
N GLY A 38 1.18 0.14 -19.37
CA GLY A 38 2.03 -1.02 -19.60
C GLY A 38 1.40 -2.35 -19.19
N GLU A 39 2.01 -3.46 -19.59
CA GLU A 39 1.63 -4.83 -19.16
C GLU A 39 2.64 -5.45 -18.19
N ASP A 40 3.65 -4.69 -17.74
CA ASP A 40 4.68 -5.13 -16.80
C ASP A 40 4.15 -5.88 -15.56
N ALA A 41 4.71 -7.05 -15.28
CA ALA A 41 4.41 -7.78 -14.05
C ALA A 41 4.69 -6.94 -12.79
N LEU A 42 4.05 -7.33 -11.68
CA LEU A 42 4.37 -6.79 -10.36
C LEU A 42 5.85 -7.06 -10.05
N PRO A 43 6.67 -6.06 -9.71
CA PRO A 43 8.06 -6.30 -9.36
C PRO A 43 8.16 -7.24 -8.15
N GLU A 44 8.93 -8.33 -8.29
CA GLU A 44 9.01 -9.39 -7.28
C GLU A 44 9.40 -8.85 -5.89
N ASP A 45 10.38 -7.94 -5.84
CA ASP A 45 10.79 -7.30 -4.59
C ASP A 45 9.67 -6.47 -3.93
N LEU A 46 8.82 -5.83 -4.74
CA LEU A 46 7.71 -5.04 -4.23
C LEU A 46 6.63 -5.97 -3.66
N SER A 47 6.33 -7.07 -4.36
CA SER A 47 5.44 -8.12 -3.88
C SER A 47 5.93 -8.70 -2.55
N LYS A 48 7.21 -9.08 -2.47
CA LYS A 48 7.83 -9.62 -1.25
C LYS A 48 7.73 -8.65 -0.08
N ALA A 49 8.04 -7.37 -0.30
CA ALA A 49 7.96 -6.36 0.74
C ALA A 49 6.52 -6.13 1.23
N PHE A 50 5.55 -6.14 0.32
CA PHE A 50 4.13 -6.06 0.67
C PHE A 50 3.69 -7.27 1.51
N GLY A 51 4.05 -8.48 1.10
CA GLY A 51 3.76 -9.70 1.86
C GLY A 51 4.37 -9.70 3.26
N GLN A 52 5.61 -9.23 3.42
CA GLN A 52 6.24 -9.09 4.74
C GLN A 52 5.46 -8.16 5.66
N LEU A 53 4.98 -7.02 5.14
CA LEU A 53 4.14 -6.09 5.90
C LEU A 53 2.80 -6.71 6.32
N LEU A 54 2.16 -7.48 5.43
CA LEU A 54 0.91 -8.18 5.75
C LEU A 54 1.07 -9.17 6.91
N LEU A 55 2.22 -9.84 7.03
CA LEU A 55 2.50 -10.77 8.14
C LEU A 55 2.63 -10.06 9.49
N GLU A 56 2.94 -8.75 9.50
CA GLU A 56 3.04 -7.94 10.72
C GLU A 56 1.68 -7.41 11.21
N ALA A 57 0.60 -7.61 10.44
CA ALA A 57 -0.75 -7.07 10.70
C ALA A 57 -1.31 -7.40 12.09
N ALA A 58 -1.00 -8.59 12.60
CA ALA A 58 -1.46 -9.03 13.93
C ALA A 58 -0.77 -8.28 15.07
N GLN A 59 0.47 -7.84 14.87
CA GLN A 59 1.31 -7.16 15.85
C GLN A 59 0.99 -5.67 15.89
N ASP A 60 0.99 -5.00 14.73
CA ASP A 60 0.69 -3.58 14.60
C ASP A 60 -0.19 -3.28 13.38
N PRO A 61 -1.53 -3.38 13.53
CA PRO A 61 -2.45 -3.16 12.41
C PRO A 61 -2.45 -1.70 11.94
N MET A 62 -2.12 -0.76 12.82
CA MET A 62 -2.10 0.68 12.52
C MET A 62 -0.92 0.98 11.58
N PHE A 63 0.28 0.52 11.98
CA PHE A 63 1.48 0.62 11.17
C PHE A 63 1.30 -0.05 9.80
N VAL A 64 0.80 -1.28 9.76
CA VAL A 64 0.62 -2.00 8.49
C VAL A 64 -0.35 -1.29 7.58
N ALA A 65 -1.45 -0.73 8.10
CA ALA A 65 -2.40 0.03 7.30
C ALA A 65 -1.78 1.27 6.65
N GLU A 66 -0.87 1.96 7.34
CA GLU A 66 -0.12 3.10 6.79
C GLU A 66 0.94 2.65 5.80
N CYS A 67 1.66 1.56 6.08
CA CYS A 67 2.66 0.98 5.19
C CYS A 67 2.06 0.59 3.85
N ILE A 68 0.95 -0.14 3.85
CA ILE A 68 0.35 -0.66 2.63
C ILE A 68 -0.50 0.41 1.92
N ALA A 69 -0.64 1.63 2.44
CA ALA A 69 -1.34 2.68 1.72
C ALA A 69 -0.56 3.09 0.46
N LEU A 70 -1.19 2.98 -0.71
CA LEU A 70 -0.61 3.49 -1.95
C LEU A 70 -0.51 5.02 -1.89
N PRO A 71 0.55 5.61 -2.48
CA PRO A 71 0.66 7.06 -2.62
C PRO A 71 -0.61 7.68 -3.22
N SER A 72 -0.99 8.86 -2.73
CA SER A 72 -2.16 9.57 -3.21
C SER A 72 -1.93 10.12 -4.62
N GLU A 73 -3.01 10.31 -5.38
CA GLU A 73 -2.92 10.87 -6.74
C GLU A 73 -2.32 12.29 -6.70
N ASN A 74 -2.70 13.11 -5.71
CA ASN A 74 -2.12 14.44 -5.51
C ASN A 74 -0.62 14.38 -5.24
N TYR A 75 -0.17 13.46 -4.38
CA TYR A 75 1.25 13.32 -4.09
C TYR A 75 2.06 12.94 -5.33
N LEU A 76 1.50 12.05 -6.17
CA LEU A 76 2.13 11.67 -7.44
C LEU A 76 2.11 12.82 -8.45
N ALA A 77 1.00 13.57 -8.52
CA ALA A 77 0.86 14.75 -9.37
C ALA A 77 1.89 15.83 -9.03
N ASP A 78 2.16 16.07 -7.75
CA ASP A 78 3.17 17.02 -7.26
C ASP A 78 4.61 16.66 -7.69
N GLN A 79 4.85 15.45 -8.21
CA GLN A 79 6.15 15.05 -8.76
C GLN A 79 6.35 15.47 -10.23
N PHE A 80 5.37 16.12 -10.84
CA PHE A 80 5.40 16.60 -12.22
C PHE A 80 5.24 18.12 -12.25
N ASP A 81 6.26 18.82 -12.74
CA ASP A 81 6.29 20.29 -12.75
C ASP A 81 5.34 20.90 -13.80
N HIS A 82 5.09 20.20 -14.91
CA HIS A 82 4.25 20.62 -16.03
C HIS A 82 3.49 19.42 -16.60
N ASP A 83 2.31 19.66 -17.18
CA ASP A 83 1.47 18.64 -17.84
C ASP A 83 1.18 17.43 -16.96
N THR A 84 0.56 17.68 -15.79
CA THR A 84 0.23 16.64 -14.82
C THR A 84 -0.55 15.47 -15.48
N PRO A 85 0.01 14.26 -15.48
CA PRO A 85 -0.55 13.11 -16.19
C PRO A 85 -1.66 12.42 -15.39
N VAL A 86 -2.77 13.12 -15.12
CA VAL A 86 -3.84 12.66 -14.21
C VAL A 86 -4.39 11.28 -14.61
N GLU A 87 -4.62 11.07 -15.91
CA GLU A 87 -5.10 9.80 -16.45
C GLU A 87 -4.11 8.65 -16.17
N TRP A 88 -2.82 8.85 -16.48
CA TRP A 88 -1.79 7.84 -16.26
C TRP A 88 -1.55 7.55 -14.78
N ILE A 89 -1.63 8.58 -13.92
CA ILE A 89 -1.57 8.43 -12.46
C ILE A 89 -2.70 7.52 -11.98
N HIS A 90 -3.94 7.79 -12.42
CA HIS A 90 -5.09 6.99 -12.03
C HIS A 90 -4.95 5.53 -12.49
N HIS A 91 -4.61 5.32 -13.76
CA HIS A 91 -4.50 3.98 -14.33
C HIS A 91 -3.38 3.15 -13.70
N GLU A 92 -2.16 3.68 -13.56
CA GLU A 92 -1.05 2.92 -12.98
C GLU A 92 -1.25 2.64 -11.49
N ARG A 93 -1.90 3.56 -10.76
CA ARG A 93 -2.27 3.34 -9.36
C ARG A 93 -3.35 2.26 -9.22
N ALA A 94 -4.39 2.30 -10.05
CA ALA A 94 -5.43 1.27 -10.08
C ALA A 94 -4.85 -0.10 -10.45
N ARG A 95 -3.96 -0.12 -11.44
CA ARG A 95 -3.27 -1.32 -11.92
C ARG A 95 -2.37 -1.94 -10.87
N LEU A 96 -1.51 -1.15 -10.21
CA LEU A 96 -0.65 -1.66 -9.14
C LEU A 96 -1.47 -2.23 -7.99
N ARG A 97 -2.57 -1.56 -7.63
CA ARG A 97 -3.50 -2.04 -6.61
C ARG A 97 -4.10 -3.39 -6.99
N GLN A 98 -4.55 -3.55 -8.24
CA GLN A 98 -5.09 -4.82 -8.74
C GLN A 98 -4.04 -5.93 -8.73
N GLN A 99 -2.82 -5.65 -9.19
CA GLN A 99 -1.73 -6.63 -9.18
C GLN A 99 -1.41 -7.13 -7.76
N LEU A 100 -1.39 -6.24 -6.77
CA LEU A 100 -1.19 -6.61 -5.36
C LEU A 100 -2.38 -7.40 -4.80
N ALA A 101 -3.61 -7.03 -5.20
CA ALA A 101 -4.82 -7.72 -4.77
C ALA A 101 -4.88 -9.15 -5.30
N GLU A 102 -4.56 -9.36 -6.58
CA GLU A 102 -4.53 -10.68 -7.21
C GLU A 102 -3.46 -11.59 -6.61
N GLU A 103 -2.23 -11.07 -6.43
CA GLU A 103 -1.10 -11.83 -5.89
C GLU A 103 -1.33 -12.24 -4.41
N TRP A 104 -1.92 -11.34 -3.61
CA TRP A 104 -2.07 -11.52 -2.15
C TRP A 104 -3.51 -11.76 -1.70
N GLU A 105 -4.42 -12.11 -2.63
CA GLU A 105 -5.87 -12.19 -2.41
C GLU A 105 -6.22 -12.97 -1.14
N SER A 106 -5.69 -14.19 -1.02
CA SER A 106 -5.97 -15.09 0.10
C SER A 106 -5.55 -14.48 1.44
N THR A 107 -4.42 -13.77 1.47
CA THR A 107 -3.90 -13.15 2.70
C THR A 107 -4.71 -11.90 3.05
N LEU A 108 -5.06 -11.08 2.05
CA LEU A 108 -5.91 -9.92 2.24
C LEU A 108 -7.30 -10.32 2.75
N GLN A 109 -7.91 -11.35 2.19
CA GLN A 109 -9.19 -11.90 2.68
C GLN A 109 -9.08 -12.39 4.12
N LEU A 110 -8.00 -13.11 4.48
CA LEU A 110 -7.76 -13.58 5.84
C LEU A 110 -7.62 -12.41 6.82
N ILE A 111 -6.86 -11.36 6.46
CA ILE A 111 -6.72 -10.15 7.28
C ILE A 111 -8.06 -9.45 7.44
N TYR A 112 -8.80 -9.27 6.35
CA TYR A 112 -10.13 -8.65 6.39
C TYR A 112 -11.10 -9.38 7.32
N GLN A 113 -11.11 -10.71 7.29
CA GLN A 113 -11.98 -11.55 8.12
C GLN A 113 -11.52 -11.62 9.58
N SER A 114 -10.23 -11.81 9.83
CA SER A 114 -9.66 -11.92 11.19
C SER A 114 -9.77 -10.63 12.01
N HIS A 115 -9.91 -9.48 11.35
CA HIS A 115 -10.18 -8.19 11.96
C HIS A 115 -11.67 -7.80 11.94
N ALA A 116 -12.58 -8.75 11.69
CA ALA A 116 -14.00 -8.58 11.96
C ALA A 116 -14.22 -8.44 13.48
N GLN A 117 -14.88 -7.36 13.89
CA GLN A 117 -15.14 -7.10 15.31
C GLN A 117 -16.41 -7.84 15.76
N ASP A 118 -16.24 -9.06 16.27
CA ASP A 118 -17.28 -9.75 17.05
C ASP A 118 -17.01 -9.51 18.54
N GLY A 119 -17.50 -8.40 19.10
CA GLY A 119 -17.38 -8.18 20.54
C GLY A 119 -17.64 -6.76 21.03
N VAL A 120 -18.14 -6.68 22.26
CA VAL A 120 -18.48 -5.44 22.98
C VAL A 120 -17.27 -4.50 23.03
N TYR A 121 -17.49 -3.28 22.53
CA TYR A 121 -16.57 -2.15 22.46
C TYR A 121 -15.67 -2.02 23.71
N ARG A 122 -14.35 -2.12 23.52
CA ARG A 122 -13.33 -1.84 24.55
C ARG A 122 -12.28 -0.86 24.02
N PHE A 123 -11.98 0.13 24.86
CA PHE A 123 -11.07 1.26 24.64
C PHE A 123 -9.68 0.84 24.10
N GLU A 124 -9.09 1.36 23.02
CA GLU A 124 -9.66 1.93 21.78
C GLU A 124 -8.60 2.17 20.68
N SER A 125 -7.30 2.14 20.99
CA SER A 125 -6.20 2.35 20.02
C SER A 125 -6.00 1.16 19.08
N ARG A 126 -5.92 -0.07 19.63
CA ARG A 126 -5.80 -1.29 18.80
C ARG A 126 -7.06 -1.49 17.95
N ALA A 127 -8.24 -1.21 18.50
CA ALA A 127 -9.50 -1.30 17.76
C ALA A 127 -9.57 -0.29 16.61
N ALA A 128 -9.03 0.91 16.78
CA ALA A 128 -8.90 1.89 15.69
C ALA A 128 -7.95 1.40 14.59
N GLY A 129 -6.77 0.90 14.95
CA GLY A 129 -5.81 0.33 14.01
C GLY A 129 -6.39 -0.86 13.22
N GLN A 130 -7.13 -1.75 13.89
CA GLN A 130 -7.82 -2.86 13.22
C GLN A 130 -8.87 -2.39 12.21
N ARG A 131 -9.66 -1.36 12.56
CA ARG A 131 -10.64 -0.77 11.62
C ARG A 131 -9.94 -0.11 10.44
N GLN A 132 -8.84 0.60 10.68
CA GLN A 132 -8.07 1.24 9.61
C GLN A 132 -7.45 0.21 8.68
N LEU A 133 -6.81 -0.83 9.23
CA LEU A 133 -6.28 -1.94 8.45
C LEU A 133 -7.37 -2.61 7.61
N ARG A 134 -8.52 -2.91 8.22
CA ARG A 134 -9.64 -3.53 7.51
C ARG A 134 -10.15 -2.65 6.36
N ARG A 135 -10.24 -1.32 6.55
CA ARG A 135 -10.59 -0.38 5.47
C ARG A 135 -9.53 -0.35 4.38
N GLN A 136 -8.26 -0.37 4.76
CA GLN A 136 -7.16 -0.36 3.80
C GLN A 136 -7.13 -1.65 2.98
N VAL A 137 -7.27 -2.82 3.61
CA VAL A 137 -7.37 -4.11 2.93
C VAL A 137 -8.60 -4.17 2.03
N LEU A 138 -9.74 -3.65 2.47
CA LEU A 138 -10.94 -3.55 1.64
C LEU A 138 -10.73 -2.67 0.39
N SER A 139 -9.76 -1.76 0.38
CA SER A 139 -9.46 -1.00 -0.83
C SER A 139 -8.79 -1.84 -1.92
N TYR A 140 -8.22 -3.01 -1.57
CA TYR A 140 -7.62 -3.97 -2.49
C TYR A 140 -8.60 -5.04 -2.96
N LEU A 141 -9.50 -5.50 -2.09
CA LEU A 141 -10.53 -6.50 -2.39
C LEU A 141 -11.68 -5.90 -3.20
#